data_AF-A0A9W8ZE59-F1
#
_entry.id   AF-A0A9W8ZE59-F1
#
_cell.length_a   1.000
_cell.length_b   1.000
_cell.length_c   1.000
_cell.angle_alpha   90.00
_cell.angle_beta   90.00
_cell.angle_gamma   90.00
#
_symmetry.space_group_name_H-M   'P 1'
#
loop_
_entity.id
_entity.type
_entity.pdbx_description
1 polymer ?
#
loop_
_entity_poly.entity_id
_entity_poly.type
_entity_poly.pdbx_seq_one_letter_code
_entity_poly.pdbx_strand_id
1 'polypeptide(L)'
;MLFHDDLSMNNILVDSHGHLTAVLDWECVSSVPTWRAWQFPQLLCERIRDEKPNKSTYADDSTEGNASEDPEIDNEGFWVKEMQNAQPEWVAVMRASKLKADFERAVQACDSALGGGMVRRWIECLNDGWPKDLWTMMHSYPQTDEMDETGHVRMWKEVDH
;
A
#
# COMPACT_ATOMS: atom_id res chain seq x y z
N MET A 1 16.66 -1.60 -12.13
CA MET A 1 16.81 -2.37 -10.88
C MET A 1 16.00 -3.64 -10.98
N LEU A 2 16.46 -4.73 -10.36
CA LEU A 2 15.62 -5.90 -10.18
C LEU A 2 14.60 -5.59 -9.07
N PHE A 3 13.33 -5.89 -9.33
CA PHE A 3 12.21 -5.60 -8.44
C PHE A 3 11.35 -6.86 -8.33
N HIS A 4 10.97 -7.18 -7.10
CA HIS A 4 10.10 -8.31 -6.80
C HIS A 4 8.68 -7.78 -6.66
N ASP A 5 7.81 -8.11 -7.61
CA ASP A 5 6.48 -7.49 -7.69
C ASP A 5 5.53 -7.95 -6.57
N ASP A 6 5.77 -9.12 -5.95
CA ASP A 6 5.02 -9.60 -4.77
C ASP A 6 5.93 -9.86 -3.56
N LEU A 7 6.59 -8.82 -3.05
CA LEU A 7 7.45 -8.94 -1.87
C LEU A 7 6.61 -8.84 -0.57
N SER A 8 5.67 -9.77 -0.42
CA SER A 8 4.79 -9.92 0.73
C SER A 8 5.42 -10.74 1.87
N MET A 9 4.80 -10.75 3.05
CA MET A 9 5.23 -11.64 4.15
C MET A 9 5.21 -13.12 3.79
N ASN A 10 4.39 -13.53 2.81
CA ASN A 10 4.30 -14.93 2.38
C ASN A 10 5.54 -15.37 1.59
N ASN A 11 6.23 -14.42 0.96
CA ASN A 11 7.40 -14.67 0.10
C ASN A 11 8.73 -14.40 0.81
N ILE A 12 8.72 -14.20 2.13
CA ILE A 12 9.91 -13.96 2.96
C ILE A 12 10.02 -15.04 4.03
N LEU A 13 11.13 -15.78 4.03
CA LEU A 13 11.43 -16.76 5.07
C LEU A 13 12.39 -16.18 6.10
N VAL A 14 12.02 -16.30 7.37
CA VAL A 14 12.86 -15.96 8.52
C VAL A 14 13.13 -17.17 9.41
N ASP A 15 14.30 -17.22 10.02
CA ASP A 15 14.63 -18.26 11.01
C ASP A 15 13.97 -17.99 12.38
N SER A 16 14.20 -18.87 13.36
CA SER A 16 13.67 -18.71 14.71
C SER A 16 14.21 -17.51 15.48
N HIS A 17 15.29 -16.90 15.00
CA HIS A 17 15.91 -15.70 15.58
C HIS A 17 15.51 -14.42 14.83
N GLY A 18 14.68 -14.52 13.79
CA GLY A 18 14.23 -13.40 12.98
C GLY A 18 15.20 -13.00 11.85
N HIS A 19 16.21 -13.82 11.54
CA HIS A 19 17.11 -13.54 10.43
C HIS A 19 16.46 -13.93 9.10
N LEU A 20 16.62 -13.08 8.08
CA LEU A 20 16.24 -13.40 6.70
C LEU A 20 17.02 -14.63 6.21
N THR A 21 16.30 -15.65 5.77
CA THR A 21 16.88 -16.91 5.25
C THR A 21 16.72 -17.06 3.75
N ALA A 22 15.56 -16.66 3.20
CA ALA A 22 15.30 -16.70 1.76
C ALA A 22 14.18 -15.73 1.38
N VAL A 23 14.21 -15.29 0.13
CA VAL A 23 13.08 -14.69 -0.58
C VAL A 23 12.60 -15.73 -1.60
N LEU A 24 11.31 -16.00 -1.61
CA LEU A 24 10.67 -16.99 -2.48
C LEU A 24 10.02 -16.30 -3.67
N ASP A 25 9.45 -17.11 -4.57
CA ASP A 25 8.52 -16.65 -5.62
C ASP A 25 9.06 -15.64 -6.64
N TRP A 26 10.26 -15.94 -7.15
CA TRP A 26 10.97 -15.12 -8.15
C TRP A 26 10.36 -15.16 -9.56
N GLU A 27 9.19 -15.77 -9.77
CA GLU A 27 8.56 -15.86 -11.10
C GLU A 27 7.97 -14.52 -11.57
N CYS A 28 7.69 -13.61 -10.62
CA CYS A 28 7.17 -12.27 -10.86
C CYS A 28 8.21 -11.18 -10.57
N VAL A 29 9.40 -11.28 -11.17
CA VAL A 29 10.44 -10.25 -11.07
C VAL A 29 10.58 -9.42 -12.34
N SER A 30 10.64 -8.11 -12.14
CA SER A 30 10.72 -7.13 -13.21
C SER A 30 12.01 -6.32 -13.13
N SER A 31 12.55 -5.93 -14.29
CA SER A 31 13.57 -4.89 -14.35
C SER A 31 12.89 -3.53 -14.49
N VAL A 32 12.81 -2.77 -13.40
CA VAL A 32 12.08 -1.48 -13.38
C VAL A 32 13.03 -0.30 -13.17
N PRO A 33 12.62 0.92 -13.59
CA PRO A 33 13.35 2.15 -13.26
C PRO A 33 13.40 2.40 -11.75
N THR A 34 14.40 3.16 -11.31
CA THR A 34 14.62 3.49 -9.89
C THR A 34 13.40 4.12 -9.23
N TRP A 35 12.69 5.00 -9.94
CA TRP A 35 11.49 5.65 -9.40
C TRP A 35 10.39 4.66 -9.00
N ARG A 36 10.32 3.49 -9.66
CA ARG A 36 9.35 2.42 -9.35
C ARG A 36 9.88 1.50 -8.26
N ALA A 37 11.16 1.13 -8.32
CA ALA A 37 11.75 0.24 -7.34
C ALA A 37 11.95 0.89 -5.96
N TRP A 38 12.11 2.22 -5.91
CA TRP A 38 12.34 2.98 -4.67
C TRP A 38 11.04 3.56 -4.14
N GLN A 39 10.06 2.67 -3.96
CA GLN A 39 8.80 2.93 -3.27
C GLN A 39 8.74 2.08 -1.99
N PHE A 40 7.74 2.29 -1.14
CA PHE A 40 7.56 1.44 0.03
C PHE A 40 7.44 -0.04 -0.38
N PRO A 41 8.21 -0.94 0.27
CA PRO A 41 8.04 -2.37 0.05
C PRO A 41 6.65 -2.81 0.53
N GLN A 42 6.03 -3.69 -0.25
CA GLN A 42 4.67 -4.21 0.00
C GLN A 42 4.50 -4.76 1.42
N LEU A 43 5.51 -5.45 1.95
CA LEU A 43 5.58 -5.91 3.34
C LEU A 43 5.15 -4.87 4.39
N LEU A 44 5.51 -3.58 4.21
CA LEU A 44 5.19 -2.53 5.18
C LEU A 44 3.77 -2.01 5.07
N CYS A 45 3.13 -2.30 3.94
CA CYS A 45 1.78 -1.90 3.62
C CYS A 45 0.76 -2.99 3.94
N GLU A 46 1.25 -4.21 4.18
CA GLU A 46 0.43 -5.32 4.60
C GLU A 46 0.08 -5.22 6.08
N ARG A 47 -1.05 -5.82 6.42
CA ARG A 47 -1.49 -5.88 7.80
C ARG A 47 -0.54 -6.72 8.65
N ILE A 48 -0.21 -6.22 9.83
CA ILE A 48 0.60 -6.93 10.83
C ILE A 48 -0.06 -8.29 11.17
N ARG A 49 0.76 -9.34 11.17
CA ARG A 49 0.37 -10.69 11.59
C ARG A 49 1.03 -11.02 12.92
N ASP A 50 0.24 -11.15 13.98
CA ASP A 50 0.74 -11.59 15.29
C ASP A 50 0.96 -13.10 15.36
N GLU A 51 0.26 -13.84 14.50
CA GLU A 51 0.31 -15.30 14.48
C GLU A 51 1.28 -15.80 13.41
N LYS A 52 2.10 -16.78 13.79
CA LYS A 52 2.98 -17.46 12.83
C LYS A 52 2.13 -18.07 11.71
N PRO A 53 2.56 -17.97 10.45
CA PRO A 53 1.83 -18.57 9.34
C PRO A 53 1.59 -20.04 9.60
N ASN A 54 0.32 -20.45 9.68
CA ASN A 54 -0.01 -21.82 9.94
C ASN A 54 0.21 -22.64 8.64
N LYS A 55 1.24 -23.49 8.66
CA LYS A 55 1.59 -24.32 7.50
C LYS A 55 0.45 -25.23 7.02
N SER A 56 -0.50 -25.56 7.89
CA SER A 56 -1.64 -26.42 7.54
C SER A 56 -2.82 -25.66 6.91
N THR A 57 -2.79 -24.32 6.86
CA THR A 57 -3.87 -23.47 6.31
C THR A 57 -3.51 -22.82 4.97
N TYR A 58 -2.30 -23.03 4.44
CA TYR A 58 -2.05 -22.75 3.02
C TYR A 58 -2.91 -23.72 2.20
N ALA A 59 -3.87 -23.18 1.46
CA ALA A 59 -4.84 -23.98 0.72
C ALA A 59 -4.29 -24.31 -0.69
N ASP A 60 -4.71 -25.45 -1.26
CA ASP A 60 -5.18 -25.40 -2.65
C ASP A 60 -6.45 -24.54 -2.62
N ASP A 61 -6.47 -23.47 -3.44
CA ASP A 61 -7.31 -22.28 -3.36
C ASP A 61 -8.70 -22.48 -2.73
N SER A 62 -8.89 -22.05 -1.48
CA SER A 62 -10.20 -21.56 -1.00
C SER A 62 -10.18 -20.88 0.38
N THR A 63 -10.69 -19.64 0.37
CA THR A 63 -11.38 -18.86 1.43
C THR A 63 -10.61 -18.10 2.53
N GLU A 64 -10.70 -16.77 2.36
CA GLU A 64 -10.97 -15.63 3.27
C GLU A 64 -10.47 -15.63 4.73
N GLY A 65 -9.64 -14.62 5.04
CA GLY A 65 -9.10 -14.33 6.38
C GLY A 65 -9.77 -13.13 7.07
N ASN A 66 -10.02 -13.28 8.37
CA ASN A 66 -10.73 -12.32 9.23
C ASN A 66 -9.84 -11.15 9.71
N ALA A 67 -10.45 -9.99 9.90
CA ALA A 67 -9.76 -8.75 10.21
C ALA A 67 -9.76 -8.39 11.72
N SER A 68 -8.65 -8.56 12.46
CA SER A 68 -8.29 -7.93 13.73
C SER A 68 -7.95 -6.44 13.58
N GLU A 69 -8.38 -5.67 14.57
CA GLU A 69 -8.09 -4.25 14.77
C GLU A 69 -6.84 -4.13 15.65
N ASP A 70 -5.77 -3.49 15.16
CA ASP A 70 -4.56 -3.20 15.95
C ASP A 70 -4.22 -1.71 15.81
N PRO A 71 -3.83 -1.01 16.90
CA PRO A 71 -3.32 0.35 16.88
C PRO A 71 -2.32 0.63 15.76
N GLU A 72 -2.60 1.71 15.04
CA GLU A 72 -1.84 2.27 13.92
C GLU A 72 -0.37 2.52 14.30
N ILE A 73 0.48 1.52 14.15
CA ILE A 73 1.94 1.70 14.15
C ILE A 73 2.27 2.38 12.82
N ASP A 74 2.81 3.61 12.89
CA ASP A 74 3.29 4.37 11.72
C ASP A 74 4.56 3.72 11.12
N ASN A 75 4.36 2.56 10.47
CA ASN A 75 5.40 1.78 9.80
C ASN A 75 6.07 2.60 8.69
N GLU A 76 5.29 3.45 8.01
CA GLU A 76 5.78 4.32 6.94
C GLU A 76 6.74 5.39 7.49
N GLY A 77 6.35 6.09 8.55
CA GLY A 77 7.18 7.13 9.18
C GLY A 77 8.47 6.56 9.78
N PHE A 78 8.40 5.40 10.42
CA PHE A 78 9.59 4.68 10.89
C PHE A 78 10.51 4.32 9.72
N TRP A 79 9.98 3.71 8.66
CA TRP A 79 10.77 3.31 7.50
C TRP A 79 11.42 4.48 6.78
N VAL A 80 10.70 5.59 6.60
CA VAL A 80 11.26 6.81 5.99
C VAL A 80 12.43 7.33 6.83
N LYS A 81 12.32 7.30 8.16
CA LYS A 81 13.41 7.71 9.06
C LYS A 81 14.63 6.80 8.92
N GLU A 82 14.44 5.49 8.89
CA GLU A 82 15.54 4.53 8.68
C GLU A 82 16.20 4.74 7.31
N MET A 83 15.40 4.85 6.25
CA MET A 83 15.90 5.10 4.89
C MET A 83 16.56 6.46 4.73
N GLN A 84 16.16 7.47 5.50
CA GLN A 84 16.82 8.77 5.51
C GLN A 84 18.26 8.67 6.02
N ASN A 85 18.55 7.72 6.92
CA ASN A 85 19.89 7.48 7.42
C ASN A 85 20.68 6.53 6.51
N ALA A 86 20.05 5.42 6.08
CA ALA A 86 20.72 4.37 5.32
C ALA A 86 20.92 4.72 3.84
N GLN A 87 19.92 5.36 3.21
CA GLN A 87 19.95 5.70 1.79
C GLN A 87 19.12 6.97 1.48
N PRO A 88 19.65 8.18 1.75
CA PRO A 88 18.93 9.45 1.55
C PRO A 88 18.39 9.65 0.13
N GLU A 89 19.09 9.15 -0.89
CA GLU A 89 18.66 9.21 -2.29
C GLU A 89 17.36 8.45 -2.54
N TRP A 90 17.12 7.35 -1.80
CA TRP A 90 15.85 6.63 -1.85
C TRP A 90 14.70 7.55 -1.45
N VAL A 91 14.84 8.30 -0.35
CA VAL A 91 13.82 9.23 0.14
C VAL A 91 13.57 10.35 -0.87
N ALA A 92 14.63 10.88 -1.47
CA ALA A 92 14.53 11.94 -2.48
C ALA A 92 13.76 11.46 -3.72
N VAL A 93 14.11 10.30 -4.26
CA VAL A 93 13.44 9.72 -5.44
C VAL A 93 12.00 9.33 -5.13
N MET A 94 11.75 8.69 -3.97
CA MET A 94 10.42 8.30 -3.54
C MET A 94 9.48 9.51 -3.52
N ARG A 95 9.89 10.58 -2.82
CA ARG A 95 9.10 11.83 -2.73
C ARG A 95 8.89 12.48 -4.09
N ALA A 96 9.94 12.57 -4.92
CA ALA A 96 9.87 13.18 -6.25
C ALA A 96 9.01 12.37 -7.25
N SER A 97 8.81 11.07 -6.99
CA SER A 97 8.14 10.16 -7.91
C SER A 97 6.70 9.82 -7.51
N LYS A 98 6.15 10.48 -6.48
CA LYS A 98 4.84 10.15 -5.89
C LYS A 98 3.71 10.05 -6.92
N LEU A 99 3.59 11.00 -7.83
CA LEU A 99 2.56 10.95 -8.88
C LEU A 99 2.72 9.76 -9.85
N LYS A 100 3.96 9.38 -10.17
CA LYS A 100 4.23 8.20 -11.02
C LYS A 100 3.89 6.91 -10.28
N ALA A 101 4.17 6.86 -8.98
CA ALA A 101 3.82 5.72 -8.14
C ALA A 101 2.30 5.59 -7.99
N ASP A 102 1.58 6.69 -7.79
CA ASP A 102 0.10 6.69 -7.74
C ASP A 102 -0.51 6.29 -9.09
N PHE A 103 0.04 6.79 -10.20
CA PHE A 103 -0.39 6.36 -11.54
C PHE A 103 -0.21 4.85 -11.75
N GLU A 104 0.96 4.30 -11.39
CA GLU A 104 1.19 2.86 -11.51
C GLU A 104 0.22 2.06 -10.66
N ARG A 105 -0.03 2.49 -9.42
CA ARG A 105 -1.00 1.86 -8.53
C ARG A 105 -2.42 1.93 -9.10
N ALA A 106 -2.76 3.03 -9.78
CA ALA A 106 -4.04 3.14 -10.48
C ALA A 106 -4.16 2.11 -11.60
N VAL A 107 -3.09 1.88 -12.38
CA VAL A 107 -3.05 0.84 -13.42
C VAL A 107 -3.21 -0.56 -12.82
N GLN A 108 -2.59 -0.83 -11.67
CA GLN A 108 -2.73 -2.12 -10.99
C GLN A 108 -4.12 -2.35 -10.37
N ALA A 109 -4.82 -1.28 -10.00
CA ALA A 109 -6.11 -1.38 -9.30
C ALA A 109 -7.34 -1.24 -10.23
N CYS A 110 -7.15 -0.82 -11.49
CA CYS A 110 -8.24 -0.40 -12.36
C CYS A 110 -9.16 -1.53 -12.84
N ASP A 111 -8.72 -2.78 -12.76
CA ASP A 111 -9.49 -3.96 -13.15
C ASP A 111 -10.42 -4.47 -12.02
N SER A 112 -10.19 -4.04 -10.78
CA SER A 112 -11.04 -4.35 -9.64
C SER A 112 -12.20 -3.34 -9.52
N ALA A 113 -13.41 -3.80 -9.17
CA ALA A 113 -14.59 -2.92 -9.04
C ALA A 113 -14.39 -1.84 -7.95
N LEU A 114 -13.79 -2.22 -6.82
CA LEU A 114 -13.46 -1.30 -5.71
C LEU A 114 -12.32 -0.35 -6.10
N GLY A 115 -11.23 -0.87 -6.67
CA GLY A 115 -10.08 -0.07 -7.09
C GLY A 115 -10.41 0.90 -8.21
N GLY A 116 -11.20 0.49 -9.20
CA GLY A 116 -11.69 1.37 -10.28
C GLY A 116 -12.52 2.54 -9.76
N GLY A 117 -13.31 2.33 -8.70
CA GLY A 117 -14.02 3.41 -8.00
C GLY A 117 -13.08 4.43 -7.36
N MET A 118 -12.06 3.95 -6.63
CA MET A 118 -11.06 4.81 -6.00
C MET A 118 -10.20 5.57 -7.02
N VAL A 119 -9.80 4.91 -8.10
CA VAL A 119 -9.04 5.53 -9.20
C VAL A 119 -9.85 6.64 -9.86
N ARG A 120 -11.16 6.43 -10.08
CA ARG A 120 -12.04 7.49 -10.62
C ARG A 120 -12.08 8.70 -9.70
N ARG A 121 -12.31 8.48 -8.40
CA ARG A 121 -12.34 9.56 -7.39
C ARG A 121 -11.01 10.32 -7.34
N TRP A 122 -9.89 9.61 -7.44
CA TRP A 122 -8.57 10.22 -7.48
C TRP A 122 -8.37 11.11 -8.72
N ILE A 123 -8.80 10.65 -9.90
CA ILE A 123 -8.77 11.46 -11.14
C ILE A 123 -9.62 12.73 -11.02
N GLU A 124 -10.81 12.63 -10.42
CA GLU A 124 -11.68 13.79 -10.14
C GLU A 124 -10.97 14.79 -9.22
N CYS A 125 -10.39 14.34 -8.10
CA CYS A 125 -9.61 15.20 -7.21
C CYS A 125 -8.45 15.91 -7.95
N LEU A 126 -7.73 15.20 -8.82
CA LEU A 126 -6.66 15.81 -9.62
C LEU A 126 -7.17 16.89 -10.58
N ASN A 127 -8.31 16.66 -11.24
CA ASN A 127 -8.90 17.64 -12.17
C ASN A 127 -9.40 18.89 -11.44
N ASP A 128 -9.91 18.73 -10.22
CA ASP A 128 -10.39 19.83 -9.38
C ASP A 128 -9.25 20.59 -8.68
N GLY A 129 -7.99 20.18 -8.89
CA GLY A 129 -6.81 20.81 -8.28
C GLY A 129 -6.61 20.42 -6.81
N TRP A 130 -7.23 19.34 -6.35
CA TRP A 130 -7.07 18.76 -5.03
C TRP A 130 -6.10 17.58 -5.07
N PRO A 131 -4.80 17.78 -4.82
CA PRO A 131 -3.85 16.68 -4.82
C PRO A 131 -4.04 15.82 -3.56
N LYS A 132 -4.89 14.80 -3.67
CA LYS A 132 -4.83 13.64 -2.78
C LYS A 132 -4.01 12.56 -3.44
N ASP A 133 -3.19 11.92 -2.64
CA ASP A 133 -2.44 10.77 -3.08
C ASP A 133 -3.32 9.53 -3.07
N LEU A 134 -3.25 8.76 -4.15
CA LEU A 134 -4.08 7.57 -4.31
C LEU A 134 -3.83 6.57 -3.19
N TRP A 135 -2.57 6.46 -2.73
CA TRP A 135 -2.20 5.65 -1.58
C TRP A 135 -3.05 5.95 -0.34
N THR A 136 -3.07 7.21 0.11
CA THR A 136 -3.86 7.62 1.26
C THR A 136 -5.35 7.41 1.00
N MET A 137 -5.85 7.63 -0.21
CA MET A 137 -7.28 7.39 -0.51
C MET A 137 -7.67 5.91 -0.42
N MET A 138 -6.77 5.00 -0.78
CA MET A 138 -7.02 3.55 -0.73
C MET A 138 -6.94 2.99 0.69
N HIS A 139 -6.14 3.60 1.57
CA HIS A 139 -5.88 3.11 2.93
C HIS A 139 -6.53 3.98 4.02
N SER A 140 -7.07 5.14 3.66
CA SER A 140 -7.99 5.86 4.53
C SER A 140 -9.29 5.05 4.60
N TYR A 141 -9.55 4.43 5.75
CA TYR A 141 -10.90 3.99 6.06
C TYR A 141 -11.84 5.17 5.81
N PRO A 142 -12.98 4.99 5.11
CA PRO A 142 -14.01 6.00 5.19
C PRO A 142 -14.39 6.06 6.68
N GLN A 143 -13.98 7.10 7.38
CA GLN A 143 -14.77 7.60 8.51
C GLN A 143 -16.15 7.72 7.90
N THR A 144 -17.08 6.87 8.35
CA THR A 144 -18.39 6.65 7.76
C THR A 144 -18.93 7.96 7.19
N ASP A 145 -18.69 8.17 5.89
CA ASP A 145 -19.20 9.33 5.20
C ASP A 145 -20.71 9.08 5.18
N GLU A 146 -21.47 9.85 5.96
CA GLU A 146 -22.92 9.83 5.86
C GLU A 146 -23.28 10.14 4.40
N MET A 147 -23.62 9.09 3.66
CA MET A 147 -24.18 9.20 2.32
C MET A 147 -25.50 9.97 2.47
N ASP A 148 -25.64 11.08 1.74
CA ASP A 148 -26.95 11.68 1.64
C ASP A 148 -27.89 10.80 0.79
N GLU A 149 -29.19 11.11 0.81
CA GLU A 149 -30.24 10.35 0.14
C GLU A 149 -30.04 10.20 -1.39
N THR A 150 -29.03 10.87 -1.96
CA THR A 150 -28.66 10.82 -3.39
C THR A 150 -27.39 10.01 -3.68
N GLY A 151 -26.74 9.44 -2.65
CA GLY A 151 -25.52 8.66 -2.80
C GLY A 151 -24.24 9.49 -3.01
N HIS A 152 -24.29 10.81 -2.79
CA HIS A 152 -23.10 11.65 -2.80
C HIS A 152 -22.42 11.64 -1.43
N VAL A 153 -21.09 11.48 -1.44
CA VAL A 153 -20.24 11.66 -0.27
C VAL A 153 -20.18 13.16 0.05
N ARG A 154 -20.73 13.57 1.20
CA ARG A 154 -20.62 14.95 1.66
C ARG A 154 -19.17 15.25 2.05
N MET A 155 -18.52 16.15 1.31
CA MET A 155 -17.28 16.76 1.79
C MET A 155 -17.58 17.56 3.06
N TRP A 156 -16.76 17.34 4.08
CA TRP A 156 -16.71 18.06 5.36
C TRP A 156 -17.06 19.54 5.19
N LYS A 157 -18.07 20.01 5.93
CA LYS A 157 -18.26 21.44 6.11
C LYS A 157 -17.09 21.97 6.93
N GLU A 158 -16.40 22.98 6.39
CA GLU A 158 -15.48 23.81 7.14
C GLU A 158 -16.16 24.25 8.44
N VAL A 159 -15.52 23.94 9.56
CA VAL A 159 -15.88 24.52 10.85
C VAL A 159 -15.20 25.88 10.86
N ASP A 160 -15.95 26.91 10.46
CA ASP A 160 -15.54 28.30 10.69
C ASP A 160 -15.39 28.52 12.20
N HIS A 161 -14.29 29.18 12.57
CA HIS A 161 -13.85 29.50 13.93
C HIS A 161 -14.85 30.32 14.76
#